data_AF-A0A3D0DKJ4-F1
#
_entry.id   AF-A0A3D0DKJ4-F1
#
_cell.length_a   1.000
_cell.length_b   1.000
_cell.length_c   1.000
_cell.angle_alpha   90.00
_cell.angle_beta   90.00
_cell.angle_gamma   90.00
#
_symmetry.space_group_name_H-M   'P 1'
#
loop_
_entity.id
_entity.type
_entity.pdbx_description
1 polymer ?
#
loop_
_entity_poly.entity_id
_entity_poly.type
_entity_poly.pdbx_seq_one_letter_code
_entity_poly.pdbx_strand_id
1 'polypeptide(L)'
;MDILSSNVCDAVVTLKKGEGRTLKAGGSWIYDNEIDKIDGDYQDGNVLKVEDFDGYPMGWGFINTKSRIQIRMLTRDANAVMDDEFLYRRVRAAWDYRKAVIDTSSCRVIFGEADFLPGLVIDKYEDVLVVESLALGIDVLKERIVDILKEIMLEDGIKIRGVYERSDAKVRLKEGMERTKGFIGAEFDTAVQITENGVRYNVDIVNGQKTGFFLDQKGNRMAIQELCRRLNSSTDKRISVLDCFTHTGSFALNAAVGGATSVEAVDVSELA
;
A
#
# COMPACT_ATOMS: atom_id res chain seq x y z
N MET A 1 3.55 14.12 -19.96
CA MET A 1 2.35 13.66 -20.68
C MET A 1 1.38 13.23 -19.61
N ASP A 2 0.13 13.67 -19.65
CA ASP A 2 -0.86 13.29 -18.64
C ASP A 2 -1.26 11.82 -18.88
N ILE A 3 -0.82 10.93 -17.98
CA ILE A 3 -0.94 9.49 -18.18
C ILE A 3 -2.36 9.05 -17.83
N LEU A 4 -2.95 9.59 -16.76
CA LEU A 4 -4.30 9.20 -16.36
C LEU A 4 -5.32 9.54 -17.45
N SER A 5 -5.29 10.75 -18.00
CA SER A 5 -6.21 11.17 -19.06
C SER A 5 -6.11 10.29 -20.31
N SER A 6 -4.89 9.85 -20.67
CA SER A 6 -4.68 8.94 -21.80
C SER A 6 -5.20 7.52 -21.56
N ASN A 7 -5.39 7.13 -20.29
CA ASN A 7 -5.91 5.82 -19.91
C ASN A 7 -7.43 5.81 -19.67
N VAL A 8 -8.10 6.96 -19.80
CA VAL A 8 -9.56 7.07 -19.71
C VAL A 8 -10.17 6.70 -21.06
N CYS A 9 -11.20 5.85 -21.06
CA CYS A 9 -11.99 5.55 -22.26
C CYS A 9 -13.45 6.00 -22.11
N ASP A 10 -14.14 6.05 -23.25
CA ASP A 10 -15.55 6.45 -23.33
C ASP A 10 -16.54 5.32 -22.98
N ALA A 11 -16.04 4.12 -22.65
CA ALA A 11 -16.89 3.02 -22.27
C ALA A 11 -17.63 3.29 -20.95
N VAL A 12 -18.78 2.65 -20.79
CA VAL A 12 -19.64 2.78 -19.61
C VAL A 12 -20.02 1.39 -19.11
N VAL A 13 -19.85 1.16 -17.81
CA VAL A 13 -20.29 -0.06 -17.13
C VAL A 13 -21.63 0.20 -16.45
N THR A 14 -22.63 -0.60 -16.76
CA THR A 14 -23.95 -0.55 -16.13
C THR A 14 -24.13 -1.73 -15.17
N LEU A 15 -24.53 -1.45 -13.93
CA LEU A 15 -24.81 -2.48 -12.93
C LEU A 15 -26.20 -3.10 -13.11
N LYS A 16 -26.34 -4.36 -12.67
CA LYS A 16 -27.64 -5.04 -12.62
C LYS A 16 -28.56 -4.38 -11.60
N LYS A 17 -29.86 -4.40 -11.90
CA LYS A 17 -30.88 -3.87 -10.98
C LYS A 17 -30.83 -4.57 -9.62
N GLY A 18 -30.59 -3.77 -8.57
CA GLY A 18 -30.54 -4.24 -7.18
C GLY A 18 -29.15 -4.61 -6.66
N GLU A 19 -28.13 -4.61 -7.53
CA GLU A 19 -26.71 -4.77 -7.17
C GLU A 19 -26.06 -3.43 -6.80
N GLY A 20 -24.73 -3.42 -6.57
CA GLY A 20 -23.99 -2.21 -6.19
C GLY A 20 -24.32 -1.72 -4.78
N ARG A 21 -24.95 -2.55 -3.94
CA ARG A 21 -25.28 -2.21 -2.55
C ARG A 21 -24.04 -1.95 -1.72
N THR A 22 -23.01 -2.79 -1.89
CA THR A 22 -21.72 -2.64 -1.22
C THR A 22 -21.07 -1.32 -1.62
N LEU A 23 -21.10 -0.98 -2.92
CA LEU A 23 -20.63 0.30 -3.41
C LEU A 23 -21.40 1.46 -2.76
N LYS A 24 -22.73 1.43 -2.77
CA LYS A 24 -23.56 2.46 -2.10
C LYS A 24 -23.26 2.59 -0.59
N ALA A 25 -22.87 1.51 0.08
CA ALA A 25 -22.53 1.48 1.50
C ALA A 25 -21.08 1.87 1.85
N GLY A 26 -20.23 2.18 0.88
CA GLY A 26 -18.83 2.57 1.16
C GLY A 26 -17.76 1.68 0.52
N GLY A 27 -18.14 0.55 -0.09
CA GLY A 27 -17.21 -0.35 -0.79
C GLY A 27 -16.61 0.27 -2.05
N SER A 28 -15.47 -0.28 -2.50
CA SER A 28 -14.73 0.20 -3.67
C SER A 28 -14.65 -0.80 -4.81
N TRP A 29 -15.33 -1.94 -4.69
CA TRP A 29 -15.24 -3.06 -5.63
C TRP A 29 -16.60 -3.39 -6.23
N ILE A 30 -16.58 -3.74 -7.50
CA ILE A 30 -17.73 -4.28 -8.26
C ILE A 30 -17.27 -5.60 -8.86
N TYR A 31 -18.01 -6.65 -8.54
CA TYR A 31 -17.70 -8.00 -9.00
C TYR A 31 -18.30 -8.28 -10.39
N ASP A 32 -17.70 -9.22 -11.10
CA ASP A 32 -18.13 -9.66 -12.44
C ASP A 32 -19.64 -10.00 -12.52
N ASN A 33 -20.16 -10.64 -11.48
CA ASN A 33 -21.56 -11.02 -11.39
C ASN A 33 -22.53 -9.84 -11.15
N GLU A 34 -22.04 -8.65 -10.76
CA GLU A 34 -22.85 -7.45 -10.53
C GLU A 34 -23.07 -6.61 -11.82
N ILE A 35 -22.29 -6.86 -12.87
CA ILE A 35 -22.32 -6.08 -14.11
C ILE A 35 -23.37 -6.63 -15.07
N ASP A 36 -24.24 -5.76 -15.59
CA ASP A 36 -25.25 -6.11 -16.60
C ASP A 36 -24.66 -6.05 -18.01
N LYS A 37 -24.03 -4.93 -18.34
CA LYS A 37 -23.40 -4.68 -19.64
C LYS A 37 -22.28 -3.65 -19.55
N ILE A 38 -21.47 -3.63 -20.60
CA ILE A 38 -20.39 -2.67 -20.81
C ILE A 38 -20.54 -2.17 -22.24
N ASP A 39 -20.87 -0.88 -22.39
CA ASP A 39 -21.10 -0.24 -23.69
C ASP A 39 -19.88 0.61 -24.08
N GLY A 40 -19.38 0.44 -25.31
CA GLY A 40 -18.22 1.17 -25.84
C GLY A 40 -16.92 0.37 -25.88
N ASP A 41 -15.87 0.96 -26.44
CA ASP A 41 -14.56 0.33 -26.59
C ASP A 41 -13.69 0.54 -25.34
N TYR A 42 -13.05 -0.52 -24.87
CA TYR A 42 -12.15 -0.48 -23.72
C TYR A 42 -11.06 -1.55 -23.84
N GLN A 43 -10.01 -1.37 -23.04
CA GLN A 43 -8.98 -2.36 -22.77
C GLN A 43 -8.91 -2.61 -21.27
N ASP A 44 -8.56 -3.84 -20.87
CA ASP A 44 -8.28 -4.13 -19.46
C ASP A 44 -7.18 -3.19 -18.95
N GLY A 45 -7.43 -2.51 -17.83
CA GLY A 45 -6.59 -1.48 -17.24
C GLY A 45 -7.08 -0.05 -17.47
N ASN A 46 -7.99 0.19 -18.43
CA ASN A 46 -8.55 1.53 -18.64
C ASN A 46 -9.40 2.01 -17.47
N VAL A 47 -9.55 3.33 -17.39
CA VAL A 47 -10.50 4.00 -16.51
C VAL A 47 -11.77 4.30 -17.29
N LEU A 48 -12.92 3.94 -16.72
CA LEU A 48 -14.22 4.13 -17.36
C LEU A 48 -15.28 4.60 -16.36
N LYS A 49 -16.43 5.02 -16.89
CA LYS A 49 -17.58 5.44 -16.09
C LYS A 49 -18.37 4.24 -15.59
N VAL A 50 -18.89 4.36 -14.38
CA VAL A 50 -19.78 3.37 -13.78
C VAL A 50 -21.14 4.00 -13.53
N GLU A 51 -22.20 3.30 -13.90
CA GLU A 51 -23.58 3.74 -13.75
C GLU A 51 -24.45 2.60 -13.15
N ASP A 52 -25.50 2.97 -12.44
CA ASP A 52 -26.50 2.03 -11.93
C ASP A 52 -27.48 1.61 -13.05
N PHE A 53 -28.36 0.65 -12.77
CA PHE A 53 -29.29 0.07 -13.76
C PHE A 53 -30.23 1.09 -14.44
N ASP A 54 -30.45 2.24 -13.81
CA ASP A 54 -31.31 3.34 -14.30
C ASP A 54 -30.52 4.49 -14.94
N GLY A 55 -29.21 4.31 -15.13
CA GLY A 55 -28.30 5.33 -15.68
C GLY A 55 -27.81 6.34 -14.64
N TYR A 56 -28.06 6.11 -13.35
CA TYR A 56 -27.52 6.99 -12.31
C TYR A 56 -25.99 6.91 -12.27
N PRO A 57 -25.26 8.03 -12.39
CA PRO A 57 -23.80 7.99 -12.46
C PRO A 57 -23.19 7.70 -11.08
N MET A 58 -22.35 6.67 -11.00
CA MET A 58 -21.74 6.17 -9.77
C MET A 58 -20.26 6.53 -9.61
N GLY A 59 -19.64 7.12 -10.64
CA GLY A 59 -18.26 7.59 -10.61
C GLY A 59 -17.38 6.89 -11.65
N TRP A 60 -16.10 6.73 -11.31
CA TRP A 60 -15.06 6.22 -12.21
C TRP A 60 -14.30 5.06 -11.56
N GLY A 61 -13.90 4.07 -12.36
CA GLY A 61 -13.12 2.93 -11.89
C GLY A 61 -12.30 2.26 -12.99
N PHE A 62 -11.31 1.47 -12.57
CA PHE A 62 -10.53 0.64 -13.48
C PHE A 62 -11.29 -0.61 -13.88
N ILE A 63 -11.25 -0.97 -15.16
CA ILE A 63 -11.78 -2.25 -15.63
C ILE A 63 -10.71 -3.32 -15.76
N ASN A 64 -11.02 -4.55 -15.34
CA ASN A 64 -10.24 -5.74 -15.66
C ASN A 64 -11.15 -6.96 -15.77
N THR A 65 -11.48 -7.37 -17.00
CA THR A 65 -12.35 -8.52 -17.31
C THR A 65 -11.75 -9.87 -16.91
N LYS A 66 -10.44 -9.93 -16.60
CA LYS A 66 -9.76 -11.14 -16.13
C LYS A 66 -9.87 -11.34 -14.62
N SER A 67 -10.27 -10.31 -13.87
CA SER A 67 -10.40 -10.34 -12.41
C SER A 67 -11.86 -10.56 -12.00
N ARG A 68 -12.08 -11.27 -10.89
CA ARG A 68 -13.40 -11.32 -10.26
C ARG A 68 -13.84 -9.96 -9.74
N ILE A 69 -12.89 -9.13 -9.30
CA ILE A 69 -13.14 -7.72 -8.98
C ILE A 69 -12.98 -6.97 -10.30
N GLN A 70 -14.04 -6.98 -11.10
CA GLN A 70 -13.97 -6.51 -12.47
C GLN A 70 -13.83 -5.00 -12.53
N ILE A 71 -14.47 -4.24 -11.62
CA ILE A 71 -14.23 -2.81 -11.44
C ILE A 71 -13.69 -2.48 -10.06
N ARG A 72 -12.59 -1.70 -10.01
CA ARG A 72 -12.09 -1.05 -8.79
C ARG A 72 -12.31 0.47 -8.88
N MET A 73 -13.14 1.00 -8.00
CA MET A 73 -13.53 2.41 -8.01
C MET A 73 -12.37 3.32 -7.59
N LEU A 74 -12.15 4.38 -8.37
CA LEU A 74 -11.21 5.47 -8.09
C LEU A 74 -11.90 6.64 -7.39
N THR A 75 -13.14 6.93 -7.78
CA THR A 75 -13.94 8.00 -7.20
C THR A 75 -15.42 7.73 -7.42
N ARG A 76 -16.24 8.30 -6.54
CA ARG A 76 -17.70 8.32 -6.66
C ARG A 76 -18.23 9.62 -7.23
N ASP A 77 -17.36 10.62 -7.34
CA ASP A 77 -17.70 11.86 -8.01
C ASP A 77 -17.65 11.62 -9.52
N ALA A 78 -18.84 11.50 -10.12
CA ALA A 78 -18.99 11.35 -11.55
C ALA A 78 -18.49 12.55 -12.36
N ASN A 79 -18.41 13.73 -11.73
CA ASN A 79 -17.93 14.96 -12.37
C ASN A 79 -16.41 15.15 -12.20
N ALA A 80 -15.72 14.24 -11.51
CA ALA A 80 -14.28 14.33 -11.35
C ALA A 80 -13.57 14.24 -12.70
N VAL A 81 -12.61 15.15 -12.91
CA VAL A 81 -11.70 15.12 -14.05
C VAL A 81 -10.61 14.09 -13.76
N MET A 82 -10.48 13.08 -14.61
CA MET A 82 -9.49 12.00 -14.48
C MET A 82 -8.19 12.41 -15.20
N ASP A 83 -7.40 13.24 -14.53
CA ASP A 83 -6.12 13.78 -15.00
C ASP A 83 -4.99 13.56 -13.97
N ASP A 84 -3.76 13.88 -14.32
CA ASP A 84 -2.63 13.72 -13.39
C ASP A 84 -2.81 14.57 -12.10
N GLU A 85 -3.57 15.67 -12.15
CA GLU A 85 -3.91 16.48 -10.98
C GLU A 85 -4.85 15.73 -10.01
N PHE A 86 -5.74 14.88 -10.51
CA PHE A 86 -6.49 13.94 -9.67
C PHE A 86 -5.54 13.00 -8.91
N LEU A 87 -4.56 12.38 -9.58
CA LEU A 87 -3.58 11.53 -8.93
C LEU A 87 -2.74 12.30 -7.90
N TYR A 88 -2.28 13.50 -8.27
CA TYR A 88 -1.51 14.36 -7.38
C TYR A 88 -2.24 14.64 -6.07
N ARG A 89 -3.52 15.03 -6.14
CA ARG A 89 -4.34 15.26 -4.95
C ARG A 89 -4.52 14.01 -4.09
N ARG A 90 -4.67 12.83 -4.69
CA ARG A 90 -4.77 11.55 -3.96
C ARG A 90 -3.47 11.21 -3.24
N VAL A 91 -2.35 11.27 -3.94
CA VAL A 91 -1.03 10.96 -3.36
C VAL A 91 -0.66 11.95 -2.27
N ARG A 92 -0.92 13.25 -2.49
CA ARG A 92 -0.73 14.30 -1.47
C ARG A 92 -1.57 14.02 -0.23
N ALA A 93 -2.86 13.73 -0.38
CA ALA A 93 -3.72 13.42 0.75
C ALA A 93 -3.22 12.19 1.55
N ALA A 94 -2.76 11.14 0.86
CA ALA A 94 -2.19 9.97 1.51
C ALA A 94 -0.93 10.33 2.33
N TRP A 95 -0.02 11.14 1.77
CA TRP A 95 1.20 11.58 2.43
C TRP A 95 0.93 12.52 3.61
N ASP A 96 0.08 13.53 3.41
CA ASP A 96 -0.31 14.48 4.45
C ASP A 96 -0.99 13.77 5.64
N TYR A 97 -1.78 12.73 5.37
CA TYR A 97 -2.33 11.87 6.42
C TYR A 97 -1.22 11.20 7.24
N ARG A 98 -0.20 10.62 6.60
CA ARG A 98 0.91 9.97 7.33
C ARG A 98 1.65 10.97 8.20
N LYS A 99 1.99 12.15 7.66
CA LYS A 99 2.63 13.23 8.43
C LYS A 99 1.85 13.60 9.69
N ALA A 100 0.52 13.52 9.65
CA ALA A 100 -0.33 13.85 10.78
C ALA A 100 -0.43 12.75 11.85
N VAL A 101 -0.25 11.47 11.50
CA VAL A 101 -0.62 10.34 12.38
C VAL A 101 0.54 9.44 12.78
N ILE A 102 1.66 9.47 12.06
CA ILE A 102 2.77 8.55 12.30
C ILE A 102 4.13 9.19 12.02
N ASP A 103 5.17 8.67 12.67
CA ASP A 103 6.55 8.95 12.28
C ASP A 103 6.81 8.42 10.85
N THR A 104 7.23 9.32 9.97
CA THR A 104 7.34 9.09 8.53
C THR A 104 8.74 8.71 8.07
N SER A 105 9.69 8.53 8.99
CA SER A 105 11.04 7.98 8.68
C SER A 105 10.89 6.67 7.90
N SER A 106 10.10 5.74 8.45
CA SER A 106 9.65 4.51 7.81
C SER A 106 8.19 4.23 8.13
N CYS A 107 7.36 4.16 7.09
CA CYS A 107 5.91 3.95 7.21
C CYS A 107 5.30 3.49 5.88
N ARG A 108 4.11 2.88 5.95
CA ARG A 108 3.29 2.67 4.76
C ARG A 108 2.68 3.99 4.31
N VAL A 109 3.05 4.46 3.12
CA VAL A 109 2.62 5.73 2.55
C VAL A 109 1.32 5.61 1.76
N ILE A 110 1.16 4.53 1.00
CA ILE A 110 -0.06 4.24 0.26
C ILE A 110 -0.53 2.83 0.63
N PHE A 111 -1.82 2.68 0.93
CA PHE A 111 -2.44 1.43 1.37
C PHE A 111 -3.74 1.13 0.60
N GLY A 112 -3.59 1.00 -0.72
CA GLY A 112 -4.64 0.50 -1.61
C GLY A 112 -5.91 1.34 -1.58
N GLU A 113 -7.03 0.65 -1.43
CA GLU A 113 -8.37 1.22 -1.38
C GLU A 113 -8.54 2.25 -0.26
N ALA A 114 -7.83 2.10 0.87
CA ALA A 114 -7.92 3.03 2.00
C ALA A 114 -7.43 4.44 1.66
N ASP A 115 -6.53 4.55 0.68
CA ASP A 115 -6.00 5.80 0.14
C ASP A 115 -6.57 6.14 -1.24
N PHE A 116 -7.63 5.44 -1.65
CA PHE A 116 -8.27 5.61 -2.95
C PHE A 116 -7.35 5.38 -4.17
N LEU A 117 -6.32 4.55 -3.99
CA LEU A 117 -5.40 4.09 -5.04
C LEU A 117 -5.45 2.55 -5.07
N PRO A 118 -6.57 1.98 -5.55
CA PRO A 118 -6.92 0.58 -5.31
C PRO A 118 -5.89 -0.39 -5.89
N GLY A 119 -5.41 -1.32 -5.07
CA GLY A 119 -4.40 -2.29 -5.45
C GLY A 119 -2.95 -1.80 -5.42
N LEU A 120 -2.66 -0.57 -4.99
CA LEU A 120 -1.30 -0.05 -4.85
C LEU A 120 -0.89 0.06 -3.39
N VAL A 121 0.27 -0.47 -3.06
CA VAL A 121 0.93 -0.29 -1.77
C VAL A 121 2.29 0.35 -2.01
N ILE A 122 2.60 1.40 -1.24
CA ILE A 122 3.95 1.98 -1.21
C ILE A 122 4.39 2.07 0.23
N ASP A 123 5.45 1.35 0.57
CA ASP A 123 6.14 1.44 1.85
C ASP A 123 7.39 2.31 1.69
N LYS A 124 7.61 3.21 2.64
CA LYS A 124 8.81 4.03 2.73
C LYS A 124 9.72 3.49 3.84
N TYR A 125 11.00 3.34 3.52
CA TYR A 125 12.07 2.95 4.43
C TYR A 125 13.19 3.97 4.34
N GLU A 126 13.22 4.93 5.27
CA GLU A 126 14.09 6.11 5.21
C GLU A 126 13.98 6.83 3.85
N ASP A 127 15.01 6.71 3.00
CA ASP A 127 15.11 7.34 1.69
C ASP A 127 14.76 6.40 0.52
N VAL A 128 14.21 5.21 0.79
CA VAL A 128 13.83 4.22 -0.23
C VAL A 128 12.33 4.00 -0.23
N LEU A 129 11.74 3.82 -1.42
CA LEU A 129 10.36 3.37 -1.60
C LEU A 129 10.33 1.92 -2.08
N VAL A 130 9.45 1.12 -1.49
CA VAL A 130 9.11 -0.22 -1.97
C VAL A 130 7.66 -0.22 -2.44
N VAL A 131 7.45 -0.57 -3.71
CA VAL A 131 6.16 -0.51 -4.39
C VAL A 131 5.64 -1.93 -4.62
N GLU A 132 4.40 -2.18 -4.24
CA GLU A 132 3.67 -3.40 -4.59
C GLU A 132 2.39 -3.01 -5.31
N SER A 133 2.27 -3.43 -6.57
CA SER A 133 1.11 -3.21 -7.41
C SER A 133 0.39 -4.54 -7.63
N LEU A 134 -0.88 -4.60 -7.27
CA LEU A 134 -1.66 -5.84 -7.21
C LEU A 134 -2.90 -5.83 -8.10
N ALA A 135 -3.17 -4.73 -8.82
CA ALA A 135 -4.32 -4.60 -9.73
C ALA A 135 -3.87 -3.99 -11.06
N LEU A 136 -4.46 -4.44 -12.17
CA LEU A 136 -3.98 -4.06 -13.50
C LEU A 136 -4.06 -2.55 -13.77
N GLY A 137 -5.21 -1.93 -13.47
CA GLY A 137 -5.41 -0.51 -13.76
C GLY A 137 -4.43 0.41 -13.04
N ILE A 138 -4.11 0.13 -11.77
CA ILE A 138 -3.13 0.92 -11.03
C ILE A 138 -1.69 0.60 -11.44
N ASP A 139 -1.42 -0.62 -11.96
CA ASP A 139 -0.11 -1.00 -12.48
C ASP A 139 0.30 -0.13 -13.67
N VAL A 140 -0.66 0.24 -14.54
CA VAL A 140 -0.46 1.16 -15.66
C VAL A 140 -0.02 2.56 -15.18
N LEU A 141 -0.50 2.99 -14.01
CA LEU A 141 -0.24 4.33 -13.47
C LEU A 141 0.89 4.37 -12.43
N LYS A 142 1.43 3.22 -12.02
CA LYS A 142 2.29 3.12 -10.83
C LYS A 142 3.52 4.03 -10.90
N GLU A 143 4.18 4.08 -12.05
CA GLU A 143 5.40 4.89 -12.21
C GLU A 143 5.07 6.38 -12.09
N ARG A 144 3.94 6.81 -12.66
CA ARG A 144 3.50 8.20 -12.52
C ARG A 144 3.17 8.56 -11.07
N ILE A 145 2.49 7.65 -10.36
CA ILE A 145 2.17 7.83 -8.94
C ILE A 145 3.45 7.91 -8.09
N VAL A 146 4.45 7.07 -8.40
CA VAL A 146 5.77 7.10 -7.76
C VAL A 146 6.47 8.43 -8.00
N ASP A 147 6.45 8.94 -9.23
CA ASP A 147 7.06 10.24 -9.56
C ASP A 147 6.38 11.39 -8.80
N ILE A 148 5.04 11.42 -8.80
CA ILE A 148 4.25 12.37 -8.02
C ILE A 148 4.62 12.31 -6.53
N LEU A 149 4.76 11.09 -5.97
CA LEU A 149 5.11 10.93 -4.56
C LEU A 149 6.52 11.47 -4.27
N LYS A 150 7.47 11.23 -5.17
CA LYS A 150 8.84 11.78 -5.05
C LYS A 150 8.86 13.29 -5.14
N GLU A 151 8.06 13.89 -6.01
CA GLU A 151 7.88 15.35 -6.11
C GLU A 151 7.35 15.92 -4.78
N ILE A 152 6.27 15.35 -4.25
CA ILE A 152 5.65 15.78 -2.97
C ILE A 152 6.62 15.63 -1.79
N MET A 153 7.36 14.51 -1.72
CA MET A 153 8.33 14.29 -0.65
C MET A 153 9.53 15.24 -0.74
N LEU A 154 9.93 15.62 -1.96
CA LEU A 154 11.00 16.59 -2.16
C LEU A 154 10.63 17.97 -1.64
N GLU A 155 9.35 18.38 -1.74
CA GLU A 155 8.85 19.62 -1.14
C GLU A 155 9.05 19.65 0.39
N ASP A 156 8.94 18.49 1.04
CA ASP A 156 9.22 18.31 2.48
C ASP A 156 10.71 18.06 2.78
N GLY A 157 11.59 18.23 1.80
CA GLY A 157 13.04 18.04 1.94
C GLY A 157 13.51 16.58 1.96
N ILE A 158 12.63 15.63 1.63
CA ILE A 158 12.93 14.20 1.60
C ILE A 158 13.31 13.79 0.18
N LYS A 159 14.60 13.53 -0.02
CA LYS A 159 15.11 13.02 -1.30
C LYS A 159 15.09 11.49 -1.30
N ILE A 160 14.31 10.90 -2.20
CA ILE A 160 14.28 9.44 -2.40
C ILE A 160 15.51 9.00 -3.19
N ARG A 161 16.30 8.11 -2.59
CA ARG A 161 17.49 7.47 -3.15
C ARG A 161 17.15 6.46 -4.24
N GLY A 162 16.06 5.71 -4.08
CA GLY A 162 15.69 4.65 -5.01
C GLY A 162 14.29 4.09 -4.78
N VAL A 163 13.79 3.39 -5.79
CA VAL A 163 12.48 2.73 -5.77
C VAL A 163 12.63 1.29 -6.21
N TYR A 164 12.12 0.36 -5.40
CA TYR A 164 12.16 -1.07 -5.67
C TYR A 164 10.74 -1.65 -5.75
N GLU A 165 10.46 -2.43 -6.78
CA GLU A 165 9.18 -3.10 -6.97
C GLU A 165 9.22 -4.51 -6.36
N ARG A 166 8.19 -4.81 -5.55
CA ARG A 166 7.87 -6.11 -4.95
C ARG A 166 6.47 -6.56 -5.32
N SER A 167 6.16 -6.46 -6.60
CA SER A 167 4.93 -6.97 -7.22
C SER A 167 5.05 -8.47 -7.54
N ASP A 168 5.66 -9.26 -6.66
CA ASP A 168 5.87 -10.69 -6.86
C ASP A 168 4.83 -11.54 -6.12
N ALA A 169 3.74 -10.95 -5.65
CA ALA A 169 2.62 -11.68 -5.04
C ALA A 169 1.85 -12.52 -6.08
N LYS A 170 1.44 -13.75 -5.68
CA LYS A 170 0.64 -14.65 -6.55
C LYS A 170 -0.71 -14.06 -6.98
N VAL A 171 -1.22 -13.06 -6.25
CA VAL A 171 -2.51 -12.43 -6.55
C VAL A 171 -2.52 -11.73 -7.91
N ARG A 172 -1.37 -11.25 -8.43
CA ARG A 172 -1.25 -10.65 -9.77
C ARG A 172 -1.69 -11.58 -10.89
N LEU A 173 -1.50 -12.89 -10.72
CA LEU A 173 -1.97 -13.89 -11.68
C LEU A 173 -3.50 -13.90 -11.82
N LYS A 174 -4.23 -13.53 -10.75
CA LYS A 174 -5.70 -13.39 -10.79
C LYS A 174 -6.15 -12.13 -11.53
N GLU A 175 -5.25 -11.18 -11.75
CA GLU A 175 -5.49 -9.96 -12.52
C GLU A 175 -4.96 -10.11 -13.97
N GLY A 176 -4.48 -11.30 -14.35
CA GLY A 176 -3.89 -11.54 -15.67
C GLY A 176 -2.51 -10.91 -15.86
N MET A 177 -1.80 -10.60 -14.77
CA MET A 177 -0.48 -9.97 -14.78
C MET A 177 0.63 -10.94 -14.37
N GLU A 178 1.81 -10.74 -14.95
CA GLU A 178 3.02 -11.43 -14.50
C GLU A 178 3.48 -10.94 -13.13
N ARG A 179 4.20 -11.80 -12.41
CA ARG A 179 4.87 -11.45 -11.14
C ARG A 179 6.18 -10.76 -11.47
N THR A 180 6.43 -9.60 -10.88
CA THR A 180 7.65 -8.83 -11.15
C THR A 180 8.30 -8.35 -9.87
N LYS A 181 9.63 -8.29 -9.89
CA LYS A 181 10.45 -7.63 -8.88
C LYS A 181 11.65 -6.98 -9.56
N GLY A 182 12.06 -5.82 -9.08
CA GLY A 182 13.21 -5.11 -9.65
C GLY A 182 13.20 -3.62 -9.36
N PHE A 183 14.10 -2.89 -9.99
CA PHE A 183 14.20 -1.44 -9.83
C PHE A 183 13.14 -0.72 -10.68
N ILE A 184 12.50 0.30 -10.10
CA ILE A 184 11.76 1.31 -10.88
C ILE A 184 12.71 2.48 -11.07
N GLY A 185 13.20 2.66 -12.30
CA GLY A 185 14.24 3.64 -12.61
C GLY A 185 15.66 3.07 -12.41
N ALA A 186 16.59 3.93 -12.00
CA ALA A 186 17.99 3.56 -11.86
C ALA A 186 18.22 2.60 -10.68
N GLU A 187 19.18 1.70 -10.84
CA GLU A 187 19.65 0.83 -9.76
C GLU A 187 20.26 1.63 -8.62
N PHE A 188 20.12 1.12 -7.39
CA PHE A 188 20.67 1.72 -6.19
C PHE A 188 21.08 0.63 -5.20
N ASP A 189 21.86 0.99 -4.19
CA ASP A 189 22.21 0.08 -3.11
C ASP A 189 20.98 -0.30 -2.29
N THR A 190 20.56 -1.57 -2.38
CA THR A 190 19.38 -2.09 -1.71
C THR A 190 19.60 -2.37 -0.22
N ALA A 191 20.80 -2.16 0.31
CA ALA A 191 21.00 -2.15 1.75
C ALA A 191 20.25 -0.95 2.35
N VAL A 192 19.25 -1.24 3.18
CA VAL A 192 18.44 -0.24 3.87
C VAL A 192 18.54 -0.49 5.36
N GLN A 193 18.94 0.53 6.11
CA GLN A 193 18.84 0.53 7.56
C GLN A 193 17.78 1.54 7.96
N ILE A 194 16.84 1.12 8.80
CA ILE A 194 15.80 1.99 9.35
C ILE A 194 15.96 2.15 10.84
N THR A 195 15.43 3.24 11.39
CA THR A 195 15.25 3.38 12.84
C THR A 195 13.76 3.46 13.18
N GLU A 196 13.27 2.53 13.99
CA GLU A 196 11.90 2.54 14.49
C GLU A 196 11.89 2.35 16.01
N ASN A 197 11.19 3.20 16.75
CA ASN A 197 11.08 3.14 18.21
C ASN A 197 12.44 3.14 18.94
N GLY A 198 13.45 3.78 18.32
CA GLY A 198 14.83 3.81 18.83
C GLY A 198 15.64 2.53 18.58
N VAL A 199 15.08 1.56 17.84
CA VAL A 199 15.76 0.33 17.42
C VAL A 199 16.17 0.46 15.95
N ARG A 200 17.41 0.05 15.64
CA ARG A 200 17.91 0.00 14.26
C ARG A 200 17.70 -1.38 13.65
N TYR A 201 17.18 -1.42 12.43
CA TYR A 201 16.93 -2.66 11.68
C TYR A 201 17.59 -2.59 10.32
N ASN A 202 18.15 -3.70 9.87
CA ASN A 202 18.52 -3.87 8.47
C ASN A 202 17.33 -4.50 7.74
N VAL A 203 16.83 -3.85 6.71
CA VAL A 203 15.66 -4.27 5.94
C VAL A 203 16.11 -4.85 4.61
N ASP A 204 15.81 -6.12 4.38
CA ASP A 204 15.98 -6.75 3.06
C ASP A 204 14.75 -6.45 2.19
N ILE A 205 14.82 -5.36 1.42
CA ILE A 205 13.75 -4.97 0.49
C ILE A 205 13.62 -5.92 -0.72
N VAL A 206 14.65 -6.74 -1.01
CA VAL A 206 14.74 -7.57 -2.21
C VAL A 206 14.15 -8.96 -1.98
N ASN A 207 14.51 -9.60 -0.87
CA ASN A 207 14.12 -10.98 -0.54
C ASN A 207 13.35 -11.10 0.76
N GLY A 208 13.25 -10.04 1.56
CA GLY A 208 12.47 -10.04 2.79
C GLY A 208 10.99 -10.32 2.54
N GLN A 209 10.30 -10.81 3.58
CA GLN A 209 8.86 -11.09 3.51
C GLN A 209 8.06 -9.80 3.27
N LYS A 210 6.95 -9.93 2.53
CA LYS A 210 6.15 -8.78 2.04
C LYS A 210 7.04 -7.79 1.27
N THR A 211 7.10 -6.54 1.73
CA THR A 211 7.91 -5.44 1.19
C THR A 211 9.26 -5.28 1.92
N GLY A 212 9.61 -6.22 2.80
CA GLY A 212 10.89 -6.26 3.52
C GLY A 212 10.76 -6.22 5.04
N PHE A 213 9.78 -5.49 5.58
CA PHE A 213 9.57 -5.35 7.03
C PHE A 213 8.09 -5.10 7.39
N PHE A 214 7.67 -5.58 8.56
CA PHE A 214 6.29 -5.46 9.03
C PHE A 214 6.05 -4.08 9.69
N LEU A 215 5.81 -3.05 8.88
CA LEU A 215 5.50 -1.68 9.34
C LEU A 215 4.15 -1.58 10.06
N ASP A 216 3.23 -2.51 9.79
CA ASP A 216 1.92 -2.62 10.47
C ASP A 216 2.05 -2.88 11.99
N GLN A 217 3.17 -3.46 12.44
CA GLN A 217 3.43 -3.78 13.84
C GLN A 217 4.13 -2.64 14.63
N LYS A 218 4.40 -1.47 14.02
CA LYS A 218 5.14 -0.36 14.66
C LYS A 218 4.60 0.06 16.02
N GLY A 219 3.28 0.26 16.10
CA GLY A 219 2.60 0.63 17.35
C GLY A 219 2.60 -0.48 18.40
N ASN A 220 2.44 -1.73 17.97
CA ASN A 220 2.45 -2.88 18.87
C ASN A 220 3.85 -3.12 19.46
N ARG A 221 4.90 -2.91 18.67
CA ARG A 221 6.29 -2.95 19.14
C ARG A 221 6.56 -1.87 20.19
N MET A 222 6.08 -0.65 19.96
CA MET A 222 6.16 0.43 20.95
C MET A 222 5.41 0.07 22.24
N ALA A 223 4.24 -0.56 22.13
CA ALA A 223 3.45 -0.96 23.30
C ALA A 223 4.19 -1.97 24.19
N ILE A 224 4.90 -2.95 23.60
CA ILE A 224 5.73 -3.90 24.37
C ILE A 224 6.92 -3.19 25.02
N GLN A 225 7.57 -2.27 24.30
CA GLN A 225 8.67 -1.46 24.84
C GLN A 225 8.22 -0.66 26.07
N GLU A 226 7.07 0.01 25.98
CA GLU A 226 6.52 0.81 27.08
C GLU A 226 6.03 -0.04 28.25
N LEU A 227 5.46 -1.21 27.97
CA LEU A 227 5.09 -2.17 29.01
C LEU A 227 6.31 -2.59 29.84
N CYS A 228 7.44 -2.89 29.20
CA CYS A 228 8.68 -3.24 29.89
C CYS A 228 9.19 -2.09 30.76
N ARG A 229 9.19 -0.84 30.25
CA ARG A 229 9.61 0.35 31.03
C ARG A 229 8.75 0.55 32.27
N ARG A 230 7.42 0.46 32.10
CA ARG A 230 6.47 0.62 33.19
C ARG A 230 6.64 -0.47 34.24
N LEU A 231 6.80 -1.73 33.82
CA LEU A 231 7.05 -2.84 34.74
C LEU A 231 8.34 -2.61 35.54
N ASN A 232 9.44 -2.25 34.87
CA ASN A 232 10.72 -1.93 35.53
C ASN A 232 10.61 -0.79 36.55
N SER A 233 9.76 0.20 36.28
CA SER A 233 9.54 1.33 37.19
C SER A 233 8.62 1.00 38.37
N SER A 234 7.92 -0.14 38.32
CA SER A 234 6.86 -0.51 39.27
C SER A 234 7.22 -1.69 40.18
N THR A 235 8.29 -2.42 39.88
CA THR A 235 8.71 -3.59 40.65
C THR A 235 10.20 -3.88 40.48
N ASP A 236 10.85 -4.40 41.53
CA ASP A 236 12.24 -4.89 41.47
C ASP A 236 12.37 -6.29 40.82
N LYS A 237 11.26 -6.87 40.33
CA LYS A 237 11.27 -8.18 39.67
C LYS A 237 11.94 -8.09 38.30
N ARG A 238 12.75 -9.10 37.98
CA ARG A 238 13.31 -9.29 36.63
C ARG A 238 12.20 -9.54 35.62
N ILE A 239 12.33 -8.94 34.45
CA ILE A 239 11.39 -9.09 33.35
C ILE A 239 12.03 -10.01 32.31
N SER A 240 11.41 -11.16 32.05
CA SER A 240 11.80 -12.07 30.98
C SER A 240 10.73 -12.07 29.90
N VAL A 241 11.13 -11.94 28.64
CA VAL A 241 10.24 -11.93 27.48
C VAL A 241 10.57 -13.10 26.55
N LEU A 242 9.53 -13.81 26.10
CA LEU A 242 9.60 -14.82 25.05
C LEU A 242 8.87 -14.28 23.82
N ASP A 243 9.60 -14.09 22.72
CA ASP A 243 9.10 -13.65 21.42
C ASP A 243 9.03 -14.84 20.46
N CYS A 244 7.83 -15.40 20.30
CA CYS A 244 7.57 -16.53 19.41
C CYS A 244 7.20 -16.05 18.00
N PHE A 245 7.73 -16.71 16.97
CA PHE A 245 7.58 -16.28 15.56
C PHE A 245 8.17 -14.89 15.35
N THR A 246 9.39 -14.71 15.88
CA THR A 246 10.01 -13.39 16.06
C THR A 246 10.32 -12.67 14.75
N HIS A 247 10.39 -13.40 13.63
CA HIS A 247 10.97 -12.91 12.38
C HIS A 247 12.34 -12.28 12.70
N THR A 248 12.60 -11.07 12.22
CA THR A 248 13.84 -10.31 12.46
C THR A 248 13.99 -9.76 13.90
N GLY A 249 13.50 -10.46 14.93
CA GLY A 249 13.71 -10.05 16.32
C GLY A 249 12.93 -8.81 16.78
N SER A 250 11.92 -8.35 16.01
CA SER A 250 11.48 -6.95 16.12
C SER A 250 10.78 -6.61 17.45
N PHE A 251 10.00 -7.54 18.01
CA PHE A 251 9.41 -7.40 19.34
C PHE A 251 10.45 -7.65 20.44
N ALA A 252 11.28 -8.68 20.30
CA ALA A 252 12.39 -8.97 21.20
C ALA A 252 13.32 -7.76 21.41
N LEU A 253 13.73 -7.09 20.34
CA LEU A 253 14.57 -5.89 20.40
C LEU A 253 13.86 -4.72 21.11
N ASN A 254 12.57 -4.52 20.85
CA ASN A 254 11.79 -3.49 21.55
C ASN A 254 11.65 -3.81 23.04
N ALA A 255 11.43 -5.07 23.41
CA ALA A 255 11.41 -5.49 24.81
C ALA A 255 12.76 -5.22 25.50
N ALA A 256 13.87 -5.56 24.83
CA ALA A 256 15.22 -5.31 25.35
C ALA A 256 15.48 -3.81 25.56
N VAL A 257 15.15 -2.95 24.59
CA VAL A 257 15.26 -1.48 24.74
C VAL A 257 14.31 -0.93 25.80
N GLY A 258 13.17 -1.59 26.02
CA GLY A 258 12.25 -1.31 27.13
C GLY A 258 12.78 -1.72 28.50
N GLY A 259 13.95 -2.37 28.56
CA GLY A 259 14.63 -2.79 29.77
C GLY A 259 14.29 -4.20 30.24
N ALA A 260 13.77 -5.08 29.37
CA ALA A 260 13.64 -6.50 29.72
C ALA A 260 15.02 -7.07 30.13
N THR A 261 15.05 -7.81 31.23
CA THR A 261 16.28 -8.39 31.80
C THR A 261 16.80 -9.55 30.94
N SER A 262 15.89 -10.31 30.33
CA SER A 262 16.23 -11.35 29.37
C SER A 262 15.16 -11.40 28.27
N VAL A 263 15.61 -11.68 27.05
CA VAL A 263 14.73 -11.89 25.92
C VAL A 263 15.15 -13.17 25.20
N GLU A 264 14.19 -14.05 24.97
CA GLU A 264 14.35 -15.25 24.15
C GLU A 264 13.48 -15.09 22.91
N ALA A 265 14.10 -15.17 21.73
CA ALA A 265 13.43 -14.99 20.45
C ALA A 265 13.51 -16.30 19.67
N VAL A 266 12.36 -16.80 19.22
CA VAL A 266 12.24 -18.12 18.58
C VAL A 266 11.55 -17.96 17.23
N ASP A 267 12.22 -18.42 16.18
CA ASP A 267 11.66 -18.53 14.83
C ASP A 267 12.04 -19.87 14.19
N VAL A 268 11.26 -20.29 13.20
CA VAL A 268 11.54 -21.50 12.42
C VAL A 268 12.55 -21.23 11.30
N SER A 269 12.66 -19.98 10.87
CA SER A 269 13.56 -19.55 9.80
C SER A 269 14.96 -19.27 10.33
N GLU A 270 15.97 -19.96 9.81
CA GLU A 270 17.38 -19.69 10.13
C GLU A 270 17.85 -18.30 9.65
N LEU A 271 17.19 -17.73 8.65
CA LEU A 271 17.47 -16.38 8.15
C LEU A 271 16.93 -15.25 9.04
N ALA A 272 16.10 -15.59 10.04
CA ALA A 272 15.37 -14.63 10.88
C ALA A 272 16.25 -14.06 12.00
#